data_AF-A0A5N7C6F8-F1
#
_entry.id   AF-A0A5N7C6F8-F1
#
_cell.length_a   1.000
_cell.length_b   1.000
_cell.length_c   1.000
_cell.angle_alpha   90.00
_cell.angle_beta   90.00
_cell.angle_gamma   90.00
#
_symmetry.space_group_name_H-M   'P 1'
#
loop_
_entity.id
_entity.type
_entity.pdbx_description
1 polymer ?
#
loop_
_entity_poly.entity_id
_entity_poly.type
_entity_poly.pdbx_seq_one_letter_code
_entity_poly.pdbx_strand_id
1 'polypeptide(L)'
;MISSHDALQQEPGSDITVYDMLAREILSEDTIQGVRLLESVISWVSATQKNPPESFPTLKDYMTYRVGDVGVRAVFRSVEFACDIPLSETDLEAVSRLRSLCEKHFLLTNDLYSYAKEAIAEQTHGYPVLNAVRVVQRFMNTSVALATAIVRQVIRDVEHQMNDEYEHLAQGATNAQLTYAQGLITAVAGNMFFSATCPRYARAVQGSRLHA
;
A
#
# COMPACT_ATOMS: atom_id res chain seq x y z
N MET A 1 -13.58 -21.74 61.81
CA MET A 1 -12.86 -20.46 61.84
C MET A 1 -12.65 -20.05 60.38
N ILE A 2 -13.44 -19.07 59.89
CA ILE A 2 -13.08 -18.03 58.89
C ILE A 2 -12.58 -18.54 57.51
N SER A 3 -13.06 -18.16 56.32
CA SER A 3 -14.02 -17.17 55.83
C SER A 3 -14.42 -17.56 54.40
N SER A 4 -15.55 -17.02 53.98
CA SER A 4 -16.03 -16.79 52.62
C SER A 4 -14.98 -16.44 51.55
N HIS A 5 -15.23 -16.95 50.34
CA HIS A 5 -15.06 -16.24 49.06
C HIS A 5 -16.14 -16.80 48.13
N ASP A 6 -17.38 -16.30 48.23
CA ASP A 6 -17.93 -15.31 47.30
C ASP A 6 -17.23 -15.23 45.94
N ALA A 7 -17.99 -15.70 44.94
CA ALA A 7 -18.17 -15.14 43.62
C ALA A 7 -16.95 -14.49 42.96
N LEU A 8 -16.34 -15.23 42.04
CA LEU A 8 -16.05 -14.65 40.74
C LEU A 8 -16.93 -15.39 39.73
N GLN A 9 -18.14 -14.87 39.57
CA GLN A 9 -18.89 -15.02 38.34
C GLN A 9 -17.93 -14.68 37.20
N GLN A 10 -17.63 -15.65 36.34
CA GLN A 10 -17.02 -15.35 35.05
C GLN A 10 -18.05 -14.52 34.28
N GLU A 11 -17.86 -13.21 34.25
CA GLU A 11 -18.52 -12.41 33.23
C GLU A 11 -18.07 -12.92 31.86
N PRO A 12 -18.99 -13.14 30.90
CA PRO A 12 -18.64 -13.53 29.54
C PRO A 12 -18.10 -12.30 28.81
N GLY A 13 -16.88 -11.87 29.15
CA GLY A 13 -16.11 -10.91 28.38
C GLY A 13 -15.60 -11.59 27.13
N SER A 14 -16.28 -11.41 26.01
CA SER A 14 -15.85 -11.88 24.69
C SER A 14 -14.38 -11.49 24.43
N ASP A 15 -13.58 -12.41 23.89
CA ASP A 15 -12.24 -12.16 23.35
C ASP A 15 -12.31 -11.13 22.19
N ILE A 16 -12.46 -9.84 22.51
CA ILE A 16 -12.43 -8.77 21.51
C ILE A 16 -10.96 -8.54 21.15
N THR A 17 -10.60 -8.89 19.92
CA THR A 17 -9.25 -8.63 19.41
C THR A 17 -9.08 -7.16 19.03
N VAL A 18 -7.84 -6.69 18.88
CA VAL A 18 -7.55 -5.33 18.36
C VAL A 18 -8.23 -5.09 17.00
N TYR A 19 -8.35 -6.14 16.17
CA TYR A 19 -9.03 -6.04 14.88
C TYR A 19 -10.55 -5.89 15.04
N ASP A 20 -11.15 -6.54 16.04
CA ASP A 20 -12.58 -6.38 16.33
C ASP A 20 -12.88 -4.97 16.85
N MET A 21 -11.99 -4.39 17.67
CA MET A 21 -12.11 -2.99 18.11
C MET A 21 -12.06 -2.04 16.92
N LEU A 22 -11.04 -2.18 16.08
CA LEU A 22 -10.86 -1.32 14.90
C LEU A 22 -12.04 -1.45 13.92
N ALA A 23 -12.53 -2.66 13.68
CA ALA A 23 -13.68 -2.89 12.82
C ALA A 23 -14.95 -2.21 13.38
N ARG A 24 -15.19 -2.29 14.69
CA ARG A 24 -16.32 -1.61 15.33
C ARG A 24 -16.22 -0.10 15.22
N GLU A 25 -15.04 0.48 15.46
CA GLU A 25 -14.82 1.92 15.33
C GLU A 25 -15.07 2.39 13.89
N ILE A 26 -14.47 1.72 12.90
CA ILE A 26 -14.66 2.05 11.47
C ILE A 26 -16.15 1.99 11.09
N LEU A 27 -16.86 0.94 11.49
CA LEU A 27 -18.28 0.76 11.15
C LEU A 27 -19.20 1.75 11.87
N SER A 28 -18.78 2.24 13.04
CA SER A 28 -19.54 3.24 13.81
C SER A 28 -19.44 4.65 13.23
N GLU A 29 -18.36 4.96 12.54
CA GLU A 29 -18.15 6.25 11.88
C GLU A 29 -18.92 6.32 10.55
N ASP A 30 -18.72 5.34 9.66
CA ASP A 30 -19.51 5.18 8.44
C ASP A 30 -19.66 3.69 8.14
N THR A 31 -20.88 3.16 8.25
CA THR A 31 -21.15 1.74 8.01
C THR A 31 -20.95 1.34 6.55
N ILE A 32 -21.33 2.18 5.58
CA ILE A 32 -21.27 1.82 4.16
C ILE A 32 -19.82 1.85 3.67
N GLN A 33 -19.11 2.96 3.89
CA GLN A 33 -17.71 3.07 3.47
C GLN A 33 -16.81 2.20 4.35
N GLY A 34 -17.16 2.04 5.64
CA GLY A 34 -16.45 1.19 6.58
C GLY A 34 -16.43 -0.28 6.17
N VAL A 35 -17.56 -0.83 5.70
CA VAL A 35 -17.60 -2.20 5.14
C VAL A 35 -16.64 -2.32 3.96
N ARG A 36 -16.67 -1.39 3.01
CA ARG A 36 -15.80 -1.41 1.81
C ARG A 36 -14.31 -1.32 2.17
N LEU A 37 -13.97 -0.52 3.18
CA LEU A 37 -12.61 -0.43 3.71
C LEU A 37 -12.19 -1.77 4.33
N LEU A 38 -13.00 -2.34 5.22
CA LEU A 38 -12.70 -3.61 5.89
C LEU A 38 -12.55 -4.78 4.90
N GLU A 39 -13.43 -4.86 3.89
CA GLU A 39 -13.33 -5.85 2.81
C GLU A 39 -12.00 -5.73 2.06
N SER A 40 -11.54 -4.50 1.80
CA SER A 40 -10.26 -4.28 1.13
C SER A 40 -9.05 -4.70 1.98
N VAL A 41 -9.12 -4.51 3.31
CA VAL A 41 -8.10 -4.98 4.26
C VAL A 41 -8.09 -6.50 4.32
N ILE A 42 -9.26 -7.14 4.43
CA ILE A 42 -9.38 -8.61 4.44
C ILE A 42 -8.84 -9.20 3.12
N SER A 43 -9.18 -8.60 1.99
CA SER A 43 -8.69 -9.00 0.67
C SER A 43 -7.16 -8.92 0.59
N TRP A 44 -6.58 -7.83 1.10
CA TRP A 44 -5.12 -7.66 1.16
C TRP A 44 -4.46 -8.72 2.05
N VAL A 45 -4.92 -8.90 3.29
CA VAL A 45 -4.38 -9.92 4.20
C VAL A 45 -4.44 -11.31 3.56
N SER A 46 -5.58 -11.65 2.95
CA SER A 46 -5.76 -12.93 2.24
C SER A 46 -4.80 -13.09 1.06
N ALA A 47 -4.48 -12.00 0.34
CA ALA A 47 -3.52 -12.04 -0.76
C ALA A 47 -2.09 -12.29 -0.26
N THR A 48 -1.68 -11.66 0.85
CA THR A 48 -0.33 -11.83 1.43
C THR A 48 -0.05 -13.21 2.02
N GLN A 49 -1.10 -14.00 2.29
CA GLN A 49 -0.97 -15.39 2.76
C GLN A 49 -0.68 -16.39 1.64
N LYS A 50 -0.79 -15.98 0.37
CA LYS A 50 -0.53 -16.86 -0.77
C LYS A 50 0.96 -16.90 -1.08
N ASN A 51 1.45 -18.07 -1.47
CA ASN A 51 2.82 -18.19 -1.93
C ASN A 51 3.02 -17.36 -3.22
N PRO A 52 4.05 -16.50 -3.28
CA PRO A 52 4.35 -15.75 -4.50
C PRO A 52 4.83 -16.70 -5.62
N PRO A 53 4.60 -16.34 -6.90
CA PRO A 53 5.28 -16.99 -8.00
C PRO A 53 6.79 -16.98 -7.84
N GLU A 54 7.48 -18.03 -8.26
CA GLU A 54 8.95 -18.12 -8.19
C GLU A 54 9.66 -17.07 -9.06
N SER A 55 9.02 -16.69 -10.17
CA SER A 55 9.54 -15.68 -11.10
C SER A 55 8.43 -14.95 -11.85
N PHE A 56 8.78 -13.79 -12.41
CA PHE A 56 7.90 -12.98 -13.23
C PHE A 56 8.56 -12.77 -14.60
N PRO A 57 7.87 -13.09 -15.72
CA PRO A 57 8.44 -12.92 -17.06
C PRO A 57 8.73 -11.46 -17.42
N THR A 58 7.91 -10.53 -16.94
CA THR A 58 8.06 -9.10 -17.18
C THR A 58 7.82 -8.27 -15.92
N LEU A 59 8.26 -7.01 -15.92
CA LEU A 59 7.92 -6.06 -14.87
C LEU A 59 6.40 -5.80 -14.80
N LYS A 60 5.67 -5.90 -15.92
CA LYS A 60 4.22 -5.73 -15.95
C LYS A 60 3.50 -6.85 -15.20
N ASP A 61 3.93 -8.10 -15.41
CA ASP A 61 3.37 -9.26 -14.71
C ASP A 61 3.62 -9.16 -13.21
N TYR A 62 4.85 -8.76 -12.84
CA TYR A 62 5.20 -8.46 -11.46
C TYR A 62 4.30 -7.39 -10.85
N MET A 63 4.14 -6.24 -11.49
CA MET A 63 3.29 -5.15 -10.99
C MET A 63 1.84 -5.59 -10.82
N THR A 64 1.33 -6.42 -11.74
CA THR A 64 -0.05 -6.92 -11.68
C THR A 64 -0.28 -7.79 -10.44
N TYR A 65 0.68 -8.64 -10.10
CA TYR A 65 0.67 -9.40 -8.85
C TYR A 65 0.84 -8.48 -7.63
N ARG A 66 1.84 -7.58 -7.69
CA ARG A 66 2.27 -6.73 -6.56
C ARG A 66 1.20 -5.74 -6.10
N VAL A 67 0.31 -5.28 -6.98
CA VAL A 67 -0.83 -4.42 -6.60
C VAL A 67 -1.74 -5.08 -5.54
N GLY A 68 -1.92 -6.40 -5.60
CA GLY A 68 -2.70 -7.13 -4.60
C GLY A 68 -1.96 -7.34 -3.27
N ASP A 69 -0.64 -7.47 -3.34
CA ASP A 69 0.24 -7.78 -2.20
C ASP A 69 0.66 -6.54 -1.39
N VAL A 70 0.85 -5.39 -2.05
CA VAL A 70 1.37 -4.16 -1.42
C VAL A 70 0.34 -3.40 -0.58
N GLY A 71 -0.94 -3.80 -0.64
CA GLY A 71 -2.01 -3.19 0.14
C GLY A 71 -2.50 -1.83 -0.36
N VAL A 72 -2.09 -1.39 -1.57
CA VAL A 72 -2.45 -0.07 -2.10
C VAL A 72 -3.96 0.15 -2.22
N ARG A 73 -4.73 -0.91 -2.50
CA ARG A 73 -6.20 -0.83 -2.57
C ARG A 73 -6.81 -0.50 -1.21
N ALA A 74 -6.28 -1.04 -0.13
CA ALA A 74 -6.73 -0.71 1.23
C ALA A 74 -6.43 0.75 1.57
N VAL A 75 -5.23 1.23 1.22
CA VAL A 75 -4.86 2.65 1.37
C VAL A 75 -5.82 3.56 0.61
N PHE A 76 -6.16 3.22 -0.64
CA PHE A 76 -7.06 4.05 -1.44
C PHE A 76 -8.50 4.04 -0.89
N ARG A 77 -8.98 2.91 -0.35
CA ARG A 77 -10.26 2.88 0.37
C ARG A 77 -10.21 3.71 1.66
N SER A 78 -9.07 3.79 2.34
CA SER A 78 -8.93 4.70 3.49
C SER A 78 -9.01 6.16 3.07
N VAL A 79 -8.52 6.53 1.89
CA VAL A 79 -8.70 7.89 1.33
C VAL A 79 -10.19 8.17 1.07
N GLU A 80 -10.92 7.23 0.44
CA GLU A 80 -12.37 7.37 0.22
C GLU A 80 -13.13 7.56 1.53
N PHE A 81 -12.82 6.72 2.52
CA PHE A 81 -13.40 6.77 3.86
C PHE A 81 -13.10 8.10 4.57
N ALA A 82 -11.84 8.56 4.54
CA ALA A 82 -11.42 9.77 5.23
C ALA A 82 -11.93 11.07 4.56
N CYS A 83 -12.20 11.05 3.26
CA CYS A 83 -12.70 12.21 2.53
C CYS A 83 -14.23 12.29 2.47
N ASP A 84 -14.95 11.29 3.00
CA ASP A 84 -16.42 11.18 2.96
C ASP A 84 -17.00 11.46 1.56
N ILE A 85 -16.42 10.81 0.54
CA ILE A 85 -16.82 11.04 -0.86
C ILE A 85 -17.72 9.89 -1.33
N PRO A 86 -19.01 10.16 -1.61
CA PRO A 86 -19.88 9.17 -2.24
C PRO A 86 -19.53 9.08 -3.74
N LEU A 87 -18.60 8.19 -4.08
CA LEU A 87 -18.23 7.90 -5.48
C LEU A 87 -19.14 6.82 -6.05
N SER A 88 -19.83 7.14 -7.15
CA SER A 88 -20.54 6.15 -7.97
C SER A 88 -19.54 5.27 -8.74
N GLU A 89 -20.03 4.17 -9.33
CA GLU A 89 -19.21 3.37 -10.25
C GLU A 89 -18.72 4.19 -11.44
N THR A 90 -19.56 5.11 -11.95
CA THR A 90 -19.18 6.04 -13.03
C THR A 90 -18.06 6.99 -12.60
N ASP A 91 -18.07 7.48 -11.36
CA ASP A 91 -16.99 8.32 -10.85
C ASP A 91 -15.69 7.53 -10.72
N LEU A 92 -15.76 6.29 -10.25
CA LEU A 92 -14.60 5.39 -10.14
C LEU A 92 -14.03 5.03 -11.51
N GLU A 93 -14.88 4.88 -12.53
CA GLU A 93 -14.45 4.61 -13.90
C GLU A 93 -13.73 5.84 -14.49
N ALA A 94 -14.27 7.04 -14.26
CA ALA A 94 -13.69 8.30 -14.75
C ALA A 94 -12.26 8.55 -14.20
N VAL A 95 -11.98 8.10 -12.98
CA VAL A 95 -10.66 8.25 -12.33
C VAL A 95 -9.79 6.99 -12.43
N SER A 96 -10.28 5.93 -13.09
CA SER A 96 -9.66 4.60 -13.08
C SER A 96 -8.22 4.60 -13.62
N ARG A 97 -7.97 5.42 -14.65
CA ARG A 97 -6.65 5.54 -15.27
C ARG A 97 -5.65 6.19 -14.32
N LEU A 98 -6.00 7.34 -13.74
CA LEU A 98 -5.18 8.01 -12.74
C LEU A 98 -4.93 7.09 -11.53
N ARG A 99 -5.99 6.41 -11.05
CA ARG A 99 -5.87 5.43 -9.98
C ARG A 99 -4.85 4.34 -10.30
N SER A 100 -4.89 3.76 -11.50
CA SER A 100 -3.93 2.73 -11.92
C SER A 100 -2.48 3.26 -11.95
N LEU A 101 -2.28 4.53 -12.34
CA LEU A 101 -0.98 5.18 -12.29
C LEU A 101 -0.51 5.37 -10.84
N CYS A 102 -1.38 5.82 -9.94
CA CYS A 102 -1.10 5.92 -8.52
C CYS A 102 -0.77 4.54 -7.90
N GLU A 103 -1.47 3.47 -8.30
CA GLU A 103 -1.16 2.11 -7.84
C GLU A 103 0.27 1.68 -8.22
N LYS A 104 0.68 1.96 -9.46
CA LYS A 104 2.06 1.72 -9.94
C LYS A 104 3.09 2.57 -9.20
N HIS A 105 2.80 3.86 -9.00
CA HIS A 105 3.69 4.74 -8.27
C HIS A 105 3.91 4.25 -6.84
N PHE A 106 2.82 3.93 -6.14
CA PHE A 106 2.86 3.46 -4.76
C PHE A 106 3.74 2.20 -4.61
N LEU A 107 3.50 1.19 -5.45
CA LEU A 107 4.21 -0.09 -5.37
C LEU A 107 5.69 0.06 -5.75
N LEU A 108 6.00 0.78 -6.84
CA LEU A 108 7.38 0.92 -7.31
C LEU A 108 8.20 1.76 -6.33
N THR A 109 7.58 2.80 -5.76
CA THR A 109 8.20 3.61 -4.70
C THR A 109 8.50 2.77 -3.48
N ASN A 110 7.55 1.94 -3.02
CA ASN A 110 7.78 1.04 -1.90
C ASN A 110 8.98 0.13 -2.17
N ASP A 111 8.96 -0.57 -3.30
CA ASP A 111 10.01 -1.49 -3.70
C ASP A 111 11.39 -0.81 -3.84
N LEU A 112 11.44 0.40 -4.40
CA LEU A 112 12.68 1.15 -4.56
C LEU A 112 13.36 1.42 -3.22
N TYR A 113 12.61 1.89 -2.23
CA TYR A 113 13.15 2.25 -0.92
C TYR A 113 13.27 1.06 0.02
N SER A 114 12.44 0.03 -0.11
CA SER A 114 12.47 -1.18 0.72
C SER A 114 13.52 -2.20 0.28
N TYR A 115 14.06 -2.10 -0.94
CA TYR A 115 14.93 -3.11 -1.53
C TYR A 115 16.09 -3.54 -0.63
N ALA A 116 16.83 -2.59 -0.04
CA ALA A 116 17.98 -2.93 0.82
C ALA A 116 17.56 -3.77 2.04
N LYS A 117 16.44 -3.40 2.68
CA LYS A 117 15.85 -4.15 3.81
C LYS A 117 15.47 -5.57 3.38
N GLU A 118 14.84 -5.71 2.21
CA GLU A 118 14.38 -7.00 1.70
C GLU A 118 15.55 -7.89 1.26
N ALA A 119 16.58 -7.33 0.64
CA ALA A 119 17.80 -8.06 0.29
C ALA A 119 18.53 -8.61 1.52
N ILE A 120 18.61 -7.84 2.62
CA ILE A 120 19.16 -8.31 3.90
C ILE A 120 18.29 -9.45 4.47
N ALA A 121 16.97 -9.31 4.42
CA ALA A 121 16.05 -10.33 4.91
C ALA A 121 16.18 -11.65 4.12
N GLU A 122 16.36 -11.60 2.80
CA GLU A 122 16.64 -12.79 1.97
C GLU A 122 17.94 -13.48 2.40
N GLN A 123 19.01 -12.71 2.62
CA GLN A 123 20.29 -13.25 3.07
C GLN A 123 20.22 -13.87 4.47
N THR A 124 19.41 -13.29 5.36
CA THR A 124 19.35 -13.68 6.78
C THR A 124 18.34 -14.80 7.04
N HIS A 125 17.22 -14.81 6.32
CA HIS A 125 16.08 -15.68 6.59
C HIS A 125 15.68 -16.57 5.41
N GLY A 126 16.30 -16.42 4.24
CA GLY A 126 16.02 -17.23 3.05
C GLY A 126 14.70 -16.90 2.35
N TYR A 127 14.01 -15.82 2.74
CA TYR A 127 12.78 -15.41 2.08
C TYR A 127 13.09 -14.75 0.72
N PRO A 128 12.40 -15.16 -0.37
CA PRO A 128 12.66 -14.58 -1.68
C PRO A 128 12.31 -13.08 -1.72
N VAL A 129 13.17 -12.27 -2.35
CA VAL A 129 12.88 -10.84 -2.58
C VAL A 129 11.84 -10.68 -3.68
N LEU A 130 10.61 -10.37 -3.27
CA LEU A 130 9.53 -9.92 -4.15
C LEU A 130 9.63 -8.40 -4.34
N ASN A 131 10.45 -7.96 -5.31
CA ASN A 131 10.76 -6.54 -5.50
C ASN A 131 11.05 -6.18 -6.96
N ALA A 132 10.54 -5.04 -7.43
CA ALA A 132 10.75 -4.54 -8.79
C ALA A 132 12.23 -4.41 -9.18
N VAL A 133 13.11 -3.97 -8.27
CA VAL A 133 14.56 -3.85 -8.53
C VAL A 133 15.14 -5.23 -8.86
N ARG A 134 14.74 -6.28 -8.13
CA ARG A 134 15.19 -7.65 -8.39
C ARG A 134 14.67 -8.16 -9.74
N VAL A 135 13.41 -7.88 -10.06
CA VAL A 135 12.81 -8.27 -11.33
C VAL A 135 13.55 -7.63 -12.50
N VAL A 136 13.79 -6.32 -12.45
CA VAL A 136 14.56 -5.59 -13.49
C VAL A 136 15.98 -6.11 -13.59
N GLN A 137 16.65 -6.32 -12.44
CA GLN A 137 18.01 -6.85 -12.39
C GLN A 137 18.14 -8.18 -13.14
N ARG A 138 17.24 -9.13 -12.85
CA ARG A 138 17.22 -10.46 -13.47
C ARG A 138 16.84 -10.40 -14.94
N PHE A 139 15.79 -9.66 -15.27
CA PHE A 139 15.28 -9.54 -16.63
C PHE A 139 16.31 -8.93 -17.58
N MET A 140 17.03 -7.90 -17.14
CA MET A 140 18.01 -7.18 -17.96
C MET A 140 19.45 -7.68 -17.79
N ASN A 141 19.67 -8.71 -16.95
CA ASN A 141 21.01 -9.20 -16.57
C ASN A 141 21.99 -8.06 -16.22
N THR A 142 21.59 -7.22 -15.28
CA THR A 142 22.31 -5.98 -14.95
C THR A 142 22.69 -5.87 -13.47
N SER A 143 23.46 -4.84 -13.12
CA SER A 143 23.80 -4.55 -11.72
C SER A 143 22.58 -4.06 -10.94
N VAL A 144 22.57 -4.28 -9.63
CA VAL A 144 21.54 -3.72 -8.73
C VAL A 144 21.46 -2.21 -8.87
N ALA A 145 22.61 -1.52 -8.91
CA ALA A 145 22.65 -0.06 -9.03
C ALA A 145 21.94 0.44 -10.30
N LEU A 146 22.17 -0.22 -11.45
CA LEU A 146 21.51 0.13 -12.70
C LEU A 146 20.02 -0.24 -12.66
N ALA A 147 19.65 -1.40 -12.12
CA ALA A 147 18.25 -1.78 -11.93
C ALA A 147 17.47 -0.78 -11.03
N THR A 148 18.07 -0.33 -9.93
CA THR A 148 17.53 0.73 -9.06
C THR A 148 17.35 2.04 -9.81
N ALA A 149 18.33 2.44 -10.64
CA ALA A 149 18.23 3.64 -11.45
C ALA A 149 17.09 3.55 -12.48
N ILE A 150 16.91 2.38 -13.10
CA ILE A 150 15.81 2.11 -14.04
C ILE A 150 14.45 2.20 -13.33
N VAL A 151 14.28 1.54 -12.18
CA VAL A 151 13.02 1.62 -11.41
C VAL A 151 12.71 3.08 -11.03
N ARG A 152 13.71 3.85 -10.61
CA ARG A 152 13.55 5.28 -10.33
C ARG A 152 13.12 6.06 -11.57
N GLN A 153 13.63 5.73 -12.74
CA GLN A 153 13.19 6.37 -13.98
C GLN A 153 11.75 6.02 -14.33
N VAL A 154 11.35 4.75 -14.18
CA VAL A 154 9.96 4.32 -14.40
C VAL A 154 9.00 5.07 -13.47
N ILE A 155 9.39 5.29 -12.21
CA ILE A 155 8.58 6.10 -11.27
C ILE A 155 8.39 7.53 -11.80
N ARG A 156 9.45 8.18 -12.28
CA ARG A 156 9.36 9.52 -12.88
C ARG A 156 8.46 9.56 -14.11
N ASP A 157 8.56 8.55 -14.98
CA ASP A 157 7.71 8.45 -16.15
C ASP A 157 6.24 8.24 -15.76
N VAL A 158 5.96 7.55 -14.65
CA VAL A 158 4.62 7.43 -14.07
C VAL A 158 4.14 8.76 -13.49
N GLU A 159 5.00 9.53 -12.82
CA GLU A 159 4.64 10.87 -12.30
C GLU A 159 4.24 11.83 -13.42
N HIS A 160 4.95 11.82 -14.55
CA HIS A 160 4.56 12.58 -15.73
C HIS A 160 3.19 12.14 -16.27
N GLN A 161 2.96 10.84 -16.40
CA GLN A 161 1.65 10.31 -16.81
C GLN A 161 0.53 10.68 -15.83
N MET A 162 0.82 10.72 -14.52
CA MET A 162 -0.15 11.14 -13.51
C MET A 162 -0.51 12.62 -13.67
N ASN A 163 0.47 13.48 -13.95
CA ASN A 163 0.23 14.90 -14.20
C ASN A 163 -0.66 15.10 -15.43
N ASP A 164 -0.30 14.49 -16.56
CA ASP A 164 -1.04 14.61 -17.81
C ASP A 164 -2.49 14.11 -17.66
N GLU A 165 -2.66 12.97 -16.98
CA GLU A 165 -3.98 12.40 -16.71
C GLU A 165 -4.82 13.29 -15.79
N TYR A 166 -4.21 13.88 -14.76
CA TYR A 166 -4.90 14.79 -13.85
C TYR A 166 -5.32 16.09 -14.57
N GLU A 167 -4.44 16.68 -15.38
CA GLU A 167 -4.76 17.85 -16.19
C GLU A 167 -5.90 17.58 -17.18
N HIS A 168 -5.93 16.38 -17.77
CA HIS A 168 -7.03 15.97 -18.63
C HIS A 168 -8.35 15.81 -17.85
N LEU A 169 -8.32 15.09 -16.72
CA LEU A 169 -9.47 14.88 -15.85
C LEU A 169 -10.05 16.21 -15.37
N ALA A 170 -9.21 17.19 -15.02
CA ALA A 170 -9.63 18.47 -14.47
C ALA A 170 -10.43 19.36 -15.44
N GLN A 171 -10.48 19.05 -16.73
CA GLN A 171 -11.22 19.82 -17.72
C GLN A 171 -12.75 19.61 -17.64
N GLY A 172 -13.19 18.48 -17.06
CA GLY A 172 -14.61 18.12 -17.02
C GLY A 172 -15.04 17.31 -15.80
N ALA A 173 -14.14 17.04 -14.86
CA ALA A 173 -14.44 16.26 -13.68
C ALA A 173 -15.37 16.97 -12.71
N THR A 174 -16.18 16.18 -12.01
CA THR A 174 -16.98 16.66 -10.88
C THR A 174 -16.07 16.97 -9.69
N ASN A 175 -16.56 17.76 -8.74
CA ASN A 175 -15.83 18.03 -7.49
C ASN A 175 -15.47 16.72 -6.75
N ALA A 176 -16.37 15.74 -6.73
CA ALA A 176 -16.12 14.45 -6.08
C ALA A 176 -14.94 13.68 -6.74
N GLN A 177 -14.91 13.65 -8.07
CA GLN A 177 -13.83 13.02 -8.85
C GLN A 177 -12.50 13.74 -8.62
N LEU A 178 -12.50 15.08 -8.60
CA LEU A 178 -11.30 15.88 -8.35
C LEU A 178 -10.75 15.69 -6.94
N THR A 179 -11.60 15.73 -5.92
CA THR A 179 -11.19 15.51 -4.53
C THR A 179 -10.59 14.12 -4.36
N TYR A 180 -11.20 13.09 -4.96
CA TYR A 180 -10.64 11.74 -4.89
C TYR A 180 -9.30 11.63 -5.63
N ALA A 181 -9.20 12.18 -6.84
CA ALA A 181 -7.97 12.21 -7.62
C ALA A 181 -6.81 12.87 -6.85
N GLN A 182 -7.07 14.04 -6.24
CA GLN A 182 -6.10 14.75 -5.41
C GLN A 182 -5.74 13.97 -4.15
N GLY A 183 -6.71 13.29 -3.54
CA GLY A 183 -6.49 12.40 -2.39
C GLY A 183 -5.53 11.26 -2.74
N LEU A 184 -5.71 10.62 -3.89
CA LEU A 184 -4.79 9.57 -4.37
C LEU A 184 -3.38 10.10 -4.62
N ILE A 185 -3.25 11.24 -5.31
CA ILE A 185 -1.95 11.89 -5.56
C ILE A 185 -1.25 12.23 -4.24
N THR A 186 -1.98 12.77 -3.28
CA THR A 186 -1.47 13.10 -1.95
C THR A 186 -1.00 11.85 -1.21
N ALA A 187 -1.76 10.76 -1.27
CA ALA A 187 -1.41 9.51 -0.62
C ALA A 187 -0.10 8.92 -1.18
N VAL A 188 0.09 8.92 -2.51
CA VAL A 188 1.31 8.36 -3.13
C VAL A 188 2.52 9.29 -2.98
N ALA A 189 2.33 10.60 -2.98
CA ALA A 189 3.37 11.56 -2.64
C ALA A 189 3.82 11.40 -1.17
N GLY A 190 2.87 11.25 -0.25
CA GLY A 190 3.14 10.94 1.16
C GLY A 190 3.89 9.62 1.33
N ASN A 191 3.51 8.57 0.60
CA ASN A 191 4.23 7.30 0.59
C ASN A 191 5.68 7.46 0.13
N MET A 192 5.95 8.25 -0.91
CA MET A 192 7.32 8.53 -1.34
C MET A 192 8.12 9.28 -0.29
N PHE A 193 7.58 10.37 0.26
CA PHE A 193 8.25 11.15 1.28
C PHE A 193 8.56 10.31 2.53
N PHE A 194 7.56 9.56 3.01
CA PHE A 194 7.75 8.64 4.13
C PHE A 194 8.78 7.57 3.81
N SER A 195 8.70 6.93 2.64
CA SER A 195 9.66 5.88 2.26
C SER A 195 11.10 6.41 2.18
N ALA A 196 11.29 7.63 1.70
CA ALA A 196 12.61 8.26 1.63
C ALA A 196 13.19 8.62 3.00
N THR A 197 12.35 8.85 4.01
CA THR A 197 12.78 9.39 5.31
C THR A 197 12.59 8.43 6.49
N CYS A 198 11.84 7.34 6.32
CA CYS A 198 11.45 6.50 7.44
C CYS A 198 12.61 5.66 8.00
N PRO A 199 12.67 5.47 9.34
CA PRO A 199 13.63 4.57 9.97
C PRO A 199 13.56 3.12 9.46
N ARG A 200 12.37 2.69 9.03
CA ARG A 200 12.10 1.33 8.53
C ARG A 200 13.01 0.95 7.36
N TYR A 201 13.30 1.89 6.46
CA TYR A 201 14.16 1.65 5.30
C TYR A 201 15.57 2.20 5.50
N ALA A 202 15.71 3.38 6.11
CA ALA A 202 17.00 4.02 6.32
C ALA A 202 18.01 3.13 7.07
N ARG A 203 17.55 2.35 8.06
CA ARG A 203 18.42 1.45 8.85
C ARG A 203 19.08 0.33 8.04
N ALA A 204 18.51 -0.03 6.90
CA ALA A 204 19.05 -1.06 6.01
C ALA A 204 20.12 -0.51 5.05
N VAL A 205 20.32 0.81 5.00
CA VAL A 205 21.26 1.47 4.09
C VAL A 205 22.46 1.98 4.89
N GLN A 206 23.65 1.45 4.59
CA GLN A 206 24.89 1.83 5.27
C GLN A 206 25.17 3.33 5.13
N GLY A 207 25.50 3.98 6.25
CA GLY A 207 25.81 5.41 6.29
C GLY A 207 24.60 6.32 6.52
N SER A 208 23.37 5.79 6.45
CA SER A 208 22.18 6.54 6.85
C SER A 208 22.23 6.91 8.33
N ARG A 209 22.00 8.19 8.64
CA ARG A 209 21.85 8.69 10.01
C ARG A 209 20.46 9.26 10.16
N LEU A 210 19.69 8.72 11.11
CA LEU A 210 18.46 9.36 11.55
C LEU A 210 18.88 10.43 12.55
N HIS A 211 18.57 11.69 12.25
CA HIS A 211 18.66 12.73 13.26
C HIS A 211 17.56 12.45 14.28
N ALA A 212 17.96 12.14 15.52
CA ALA A 212 17.08 11.96 16.65
C ALA A 212 16.63 13.31 17.20
#